data_AF-A0A7J3J194-F1
#
_entry.id   AF-A0A7J3J194-F1
#
_cell.length_a   1.000
_cell.length_b   1.000
_cell.length_c   1.000
_cell.angle_alpha   90.00
_cell.angle_beta   90.00
_cell.angle_gamma   90.00
#
_symmetry.space_group_name_H-M   'P 1'
#
loop_
_entity.id
_entity.type
_entity.pdbx_description
1 polymer ?
#
loop_
_entity_poly.entity_id
_entity_poly.type
_entity_poly.pdbx_seq_one_letter_code
_entity_poly.pdbx_strand_id
1 'polypeptide(L)'
;MASIIFIIEHLEPEVSKWLLFEYMHASEIVGKEKLWFTNVKRIEDFQKLKTLGRVCLERAFELFPPFKVIVLDPKANLSLKPNDFEGKEAVIIGGILGDHPPKGRTSKLLTATLPGAIVRNIGKVQFSIDGAIYVAKLVSEGTPLEAISVKRGLRIKFDNKGEIYLPYAYPIKNGKPLINPKLIEYLCSEEILEDEEKMLRN
;
A
#
# COMPACT_ATOMS: atom_id res chain seq x y z
N MET A 1 7.90 22.73 -5.71
CA MET A 1 8.53 21.40 -5.55
C MET A 1 8.02 20.51 -6.65
N ALA A 2 8.86 19.65 -7.23
CA ALA A 2 8.39 18.64 -8.19
C ALA A 2 7.36 17.73 -7.50
N SER A 3 6.29 17.36 -8.21
CA SER A 3 5.29 16.44 -7.67
C SER A 3 5.88 15.04 -7.59
N ILE A 4 5.81 14.42 -6.42
CA ILE A 4 6.23 13.02 -6.20
C ILE A 4 5.23 12.05 -6.84
N ILE A 5 5.77 10.99 -7.44
CA ILE A 5 5.01 9.83 -7.91
C ILE A 5 4.92 8.78 -6.80
N PHE A 6 3.74 8.22 -6.60
CA PHE A 6 3.49 7.12 -5.69
C PHE A 6 3.42 5.84 -6.50
N ILE A 7 4.28 4.88 -6.17
CA ILE A 7 4.38 3.62 -6.89
C ILE A 7 3.89 2.50 -5.97
N ILE A 8 2.94 1.72 -6.45
CA ILE A 8 2.61 0.42 -5.88
C ILE A 8 3.25 -0.64 -6.77
N GLU A 9 4.33 -1.26 -6.29
CA GLU A 9 4.94 -2.41 -6.95
C GLU A 9 4.08 -3.63 -6.66
N HIS A 10 3.32 -4.13 -7.64
CA HIS A 10 2.47 -5.28 -7.45
C HIS A 10 3.30 -6.56 -7.28
N LEU A 11 3.10 -7.27 -6.17
CA LEU A 11 3.95 -8.40 -5.75
C LEU A 11 3.12 -9.60 -5.27
N GLU A 12 1.89 -9.69 -5.75
CA GLU A 12 1.02 -10.85 -5.59
C GLU A 12 0.78 -11.51 -6.95
N PRO A 13 0.35 -12.80 -6.98
CA PRO A 13 0.06 -13.49 -8.23
C PRO A 13 -1.08 -12.83 -9.02
N GLU A 14 -1.97 -12.12 -8.33
CA GLU A 14 -3.10 -11.42 -8.93
C GLU A 14 -3.62 -10.26 -8.09
N VAL A 15 -4.34 -9.34 -8.73
CA VAL A 15 -5.13 -8.32 -8.03
C VAL A 15 -6.45 -8.94 -7.58
N SER A 16 -6.46 -9.44 -6.34
CA SER A 16 -7.68 -9.87 -5.64
C SER A 16 -8.64 -8.70 -5.40
N LYS A 17 -9.90 -8.98 -5.02
CA LYS A 17 -10.86 -7.93 -4.67
C LYS A 17 -10.36 -7.03 -3.53
N TRP A 18 -9.75 -7.62 -2.50
CA TRP A 18 -9.14 -6.86 -1.40
C TRP A 18 -8.10 -5.85 -1.94
N LEU A 19 -7.12 -6.34 -2.70
CA LEU A 19 -6.09 -5.48 -3.28
C LEU A 19 -6.68 -4.41 -4.17
N LEU A 20 -7.69 -4.75 -4.97
CA LEU A 20 -8.38 -3.80 -5.83
C LEU A 20 -8.98 -2.65 -5.01
N PHE A 21 -9.64 -2.93 -3.87
CA PHE A 21 -10.19 -1.88 -3.02
C PHE A 21 -9.12 -1.00 -2.37
N GLU A 22 -8.00 -1.58 -1.93
CA GLU A 22 -6.87 -0.77 -1.45
C GLU A 22 -6.26 0.09 -2.57
N TYR A 23 -6.13 -0.45 -3.79
CA TYR A 23 -5.56 0.27 -4.93
C TYR A 23 -6.49 1.37 -5.44
N MET A 24 -7.81 1.14 -5.44
CA MET A 24 -8.82 2.16 -5.71
C MET A 24 -8.71 3.30 -4.69
N HIS A 25 -8.59 2.97 -3.42
CA HIS A 25 -8.47 3.99 -2.37
C HIS A 25 -7.14 4.75 -2.48
N ALA A 26 -6.04 4.07 -2.80
CA ALA A 26 -4.77 4.72 -3.08
C ALA A 26 -4.91 5.74 -4.22
N SER A 27 -5.63 5.41 -5.30
CA SER A 27 -5.91 6.33 -6.41
C SER A 27 -6.69 7.56 -5.96
N GLU A 28 -7.72 7.37 -5.13
CA GLU A 28 -8.50 8.47 -4.54
C GLU A 28 -7.66 9.36 -3.61
N ILE A 29 -6.67 8.78 -2.92
CA ILE A 29 -5.81 9.49 -1.95
C ILE A 29 -4.80 10.41 -2.66
N VAL A 30 -4.08 9.90 -3.67
CA VAL A 30 -2.97 10.64 -4.31
C VAL A 30 -3.32 11.25 -5.66
N GLY A 31 -4.43 10.83 -6.27
CA GLY A 31 -4.79 11.16 -7.65
C GLY A 31 -4.18 10.19 -8.67
N LYS A 32 -4.98 9.73 -9.64
CA LYS A 32 -4.57 8.77 -10.67
C LYS A 32 -3.36 9.23 -11.51
N GLU A 33 -3.16 10.54 -11.64
CA GLU A 33 -2.04 11.14 -12.34
C GLU A 33 -0.71 10.99 -11.61
N LYS A 34 -0.75 10.75 -10.30
CA LYS A 34 0.44 10.53 -9.45
C LYS A 34 0.62 9.08 -9.02
N LEU A 35 -0.35 8.21 -9.29
CA LEU A 35 -0.29 6.79 -8.92
C LEU A 35 0.17 5.92 -10.08
N TRP A 36 1.22 5.14 -9.83
CA TRP A 36 1.76 4.17 -10.77
C TRP A 36 1.67 2.77 -10.17
N PHE A 37 1.22 1.81 -10.97
CA PHE A 37 1.26 0.38 -10.67
C PHE A 37 2.35 -0.25 -11.53
N THR A 38 3.39 -0.79 -10.90
CA THR A 38 4.52 -1.43 -11.58
C THR A 38 4.48 -2.94 -11.36
N ASN A 39 5.23 -3.68 -12.18
CA ASN A 39 5.27 -5.15 -12.19
C ASN A 39 3.89 -5.81 -12.43
N VAL A 40 2.99 -5.16 -13.18
CA VAL A 40 1.66 -5.70 -13.49
C VAL A 40 1.74 -6.57 -14.73
N LYS A 41 2.04 -7.87 -14.55
CA LYS A 41 2.29 -8.80 -15.67
C LYS A 41 1.02 -9.36 -16.31
N ARG A 42 -0.08 -9.45 -15.57
CA ARG A 42 -1.34 -10.04 -16.02
C ARG A 42 -2.20 -9.02 -16.77
N ILE A 43 -2.77 -9.44 -17.90
CA ILE A 43 -3.64 -8.58 -18.69
C ILE A 43 -4.93 -8.23 -17.95
N GLU A 44 -5.51 -9.18 -17.18
CA GLU A 44 -6.73 -8.92 -16.40
C GLU A 44 -6.48 -7.83 -15.35
N ASP A 45 -5.34 -7.91 -14.66
CA ASP A 45 -4.96 -6.93 -13.65
C ASP A 45 -4.65 -5.57 -14.30
N PHE A 46 -3.99 -5.56 -15.46
CA PHE A 46 -3.83 -4.32 -16.23
C PHE A 46 -5.19 -3.67 -16.52
N GLN A 47 -6.19 -4.45 -16.97
CA GLN A 47 -7.53 -3.91 -17.26
C GLN A 47 -8.22 -3.36 -16.01
N LYS A 48 -8.06 -4.00 -14.85
CA LYS A 48 -8.59 -3.52 -13.56
C LYS A 48 -7.94 -2.19 -13.14
N LEU A 49 -6.64 -2.02 -13.39
CA LEU A 49 -5.85 -0.93 -12.81
C LEU A 49 -5.68 0.30 -13.72
N LYS A 50 -5.83 0.17 -15.05
CA LYS A 50 -5.59 1.26 -16.01
C LYS A 50 -6.45 2.51 -15.80
N THR A 51 -7.59 2.38 -15.12
CA THR A 51 -8.48 3.51 -14.80
C THR A 51 -8.10 4.20 -13.47
N LEU A 52 -7.29 3.54 -12.64
CA LEU A 52 -6.90 3.98 -11.31
C LEU A 52 -5.53 4.69 -11.30
N GLY A 53 -4.69 4.47 -12.31
CA GLY A 53 -3.36 5.07 -12.40
C GLY A 53 -2.61 4.63 -13.64
N ARG A 54 -1.34 5.04 -13.77
CA ARG A 54 -0.46 4.54 -14.83
C ARG A 54 -0.10 3.10 -14.52
N VAL A 55 -0.26 2.19 -15.48
CA VAL A 55 0.12 0.78 -15.32
C VAL A 55 1.34 0.49 -16.18
N CYS A 56 2.34 -0.13 -15.57
CA CYS A 56 3.60 -0.51 -16.19
C CYS A 56 3.84 -2.02 -16.04
N LEU A 57 4.32 -2.65 -17.12
CA LEU A 57 4.72 -4.06 -17.09
C LEU A 57 6.06 -4.21 -16.37
N GLU A 58 6.93 -3.21 -16.51
CA GLU A 58 8.26 -3.11 -15.93
C GLU A 58 8.20 -2.95 -14.41
N ARG A 59 9.26 -3.40 -13.75
CA ARG A 59 9.46 -3.20 -12.32
C ARG A 59 9.92 -1.78 -12.04
N ALA A 60 9.66 -1.27 -10.85
CA ALA A 60 10.01 0.11 -10.49
C ALA A 60 11.51 0.41 -10.66
N PHE A 61 12.39 -0.56 -10.40
CA PHE A 61 13.84 -0.40 -10.56
C PHE A 61 14.31 -0.25 -12.01
N GLU A 62 13.49 -0.68 -12.98
CA GLU A 62 13.77 -0.53 -14.41
C GLU A 62 13.36 0.86 -14.90
N LEU A 63 12.40 1.50 -14.22
CA LEU A 63 11.82 2.78 -14.61
C LEU A 63 12.48 3.98 -13.90
N PHE A 64 13.00 3.76 -12.69
CA PHE A 64 13.57 4.82 -11.87
C PHE A 64 14.95 4.42 -11.36
N PRO A 65 15.95 5.31 -11.44
CA PRO A 65 17.25 5.05 -10.85
C PRO A 65 17.13 5.00 -9.32
N PRO A 66 17.81 4.07 -8.62
CA PRO A 66 17.63 3.88 -7.17
C PRO A 66 17.81 5.15 -6.33
N PHE A 67 18.78 6.00 -6.66
CA PHE A 67 19.05 7.23 -5.91
C PHE A 67 17.94 8.29 -6.04
N LYS A 68 16.99 8.14 -6.96
CA LYS A 68 15.81 9.02 -7.11
C LYS A 68 14.56 8.52 -6.41
N VAL A 69 14.60 7.35 -5.79
CA VAL A 69 13.42 6.76 -5.14
C VAL A 69 13.61 6.54 -3.65
N ILE A 70 12.47 6.49 -2.97
CA ILE A 70 12.35 6.04 -1.58
C ILE A 70 11.58 4.70 -1.61
N VAL A 71 12.02 3.70 -0.86
CA VAL A 71 11.31 2.44 -0.65
C VAL A 71 10.78 2.40 0.78
N LEU A 72 9.48 2.13 0.93
CA LEU A 72 8.90 1.87 2.23
C LEU A 72 9.06 0.40 2.60
N ASP A 73 9.80 0.16 3.68
CA ASP A 73 10.04 -1.17 4.24
C ASP A 73 9.88 -1.12 5.77
N PRO A 74 8.92 -1.84 6.36
CA PRO A 74 8.76 -1.91 7.82
C PRO A 74 10.03 -2.33 8.58
N LYS A 75 10.93 -3.08 7.93
CA LYS A 75 12.22 -3.51 8.51
C LYS A 75 13.31 -2.45 8.47
N ALA A 76 13.12 -1.34 7.76
CA ALA A 76 14.13 -0.28 7.69
C ALA A 76 14.42 0.31 9.09
N ASN A 77 15.67 0.67 9.34
CA ASN A 77 16.10 1.21 10.64
C ASN A 77 15.62 2.65 10.87
N LEU A 78 15.60 3.47 9.81
CA LEU A 78 15.24 4.87 9.88
C LEU A 78 13.79 5.09 9.45
N SER A 79 13.11 6.00 10.15
CA SER A 79 11.74 6.42 9.83
C SER A 79 11.73 7.50 8.75
N LEU A 80 10.68 7.49 7.93
CA LEU A 80 10.45 8.43 6.84
C LEU A 80 10.31 9.85 7.37
N LYS A 81 11.00 10.81 6.75
CA LYS A 81 10.95 12.23 7.10
C LYS A 81 10.61 13.08 5.87
N PRO A 82 10.04 14.29 6.04
CA PRO A 82 9.78 15.19 4.92
C PRO A 82 11.02 15.46 4.05
N ASN A 83 12.18 15.70 4.67
CA ASN A 83 13.43 15.98 3.93
C ASN A 83 13.95 14.77 3.12
N ASP A 84 13.47 13.54 3.37
CA ASP A 84 13.87 12.39 2.55
C ASP A 84 13.39 12.54 1.09
N PHE A 85 12.36 13.35 0.85
CA PHE A 85 11.79 13.61 -0.48
C PHE A 85 12.57 14.66 -1.29
N GLU A 86 13.54 15.35 -0.69
CA GLU A 86 14.39 16.30 -1.42
C GLU A 86 15.20 15.59 -2.50
N GLY A 87 15.07 16.06 -3.75
CA GLY A 87 15.74 15.46 -4.91
C GLY A 87 15.19 14.09 -5.35
N LYS A 88 14.09 13.62 -4.76
CA LYS A 88 13.42 12.37 -5.14
C LYS A 88 12.30 12.61 -6.16
N GLU A 89 12.01 11.56 -6.90
CA GLU A 89 10.99 11.54 -7.95
C GLU A 89 9.83 10.62 -7.59
N ALA A 90 10.09 9.54 -6.83
CA ALA A 90 9.07 8.60 -6.44
C ALA A 90 9.27 7.98 -5.06
N VAL A 91 8.16 7.50 -4.49
CA VAL A 91 8.13 6.61 -3.32
C VAL A 91 7.44 5.30 -3.69
N ILE A 92 8.06 4.18 -3.33
CA ILE A 92 7.64 2.84 -3.70
C ILE A 92 7.10 2.10 -2.47
N ILE A 93 5.87 1.62 -2.58
CA ILE A 93 5.15 0.82 -1.62
C ILE A 93 5.00 -0.58 -2.23
N GLY A 94 5.27 -1.61 -1.44
CA GLY A 94 5.01 -2.99 -1.86
C GLY A 94 3.51 -3.28 -1.89
N GLY A 95 2.98 -3.60 -3.05
CA GLY A 95 1.63 -4.12 -3.25
C GLY A 95 1.53 -5.58 -2.82
N ILE A 96 1.71 -5.83 -1.52
CA ILE A 96 1.80 -7.14 -0.87
C ILE A 96 0.71 -7.23 0.20
N LEU A 97 -0.08 -8.30 0.19
CA LEU A 97 -1.02 -8.59 1.26
C LEU A 97 -0.25 -8.97 2.53
N GLY A 98 -0.66 -8.35 3.63
CA GLY A 98 -0.03 -8.57 4.92
C GLY A 98 -0.27 -9.98 5.46
N ASP A 99 0.77 -10.55 6.07
CA ASP A 99 0.64 -11.72 6.94
C ASP A 99 0.63 -11.29 8.41
N HIS A 100 -0.06 -12.05 9.26
CA HIS A 100 0.08 -11.96 10.71
C HIS A 100 0.61 -13.29 11.28
N PRO A 101 1.85 -13.34 11.82
CA PRO A 101 2.83 -12.25 11.93
C PRO A 101 3.50 -11.88 10.58
N PRO A 102 4.07 -10.66 10.45
CA PRO A 102 4.70 -10.22 9.20
C PRO A 102 5.90 -11.08 8.79
N LYS A 103 5.90 -11.60 7.56
CA LYS A 103 6.99 -12.45 7.03
C LYS A 103 8.17 -11.69 6.40
N GLY A 104 8.11 -10.35 6.40
CA GLY A 104 9.17 -9.49 5.83
C GLY A 104 9.32 -9.62 4.31
N ARG A 105 8.21 -9.88 3.59
CA ARG A 105 8.17 -10.05 2.13
C ARG A 105 8.65 -8.80 1.39
N THR A 106 8.32 -7.59 1.85
CA THR A 106 8.77 -6.32 1.24
C THR A 106 10.29 -6.26 1.10
N SER A 107 11.01 -6.59 2.17
CA SER A 107 12.48 -6.60 2.17
C SER A 107 13.05 -7.55 1.10
N LYS A 108 12.47 -8.75 0.98
CA LYS A 108 12.91 -9.79 0.03
C LYS A 108 12.53 -9.50 -1.41
N LEU A 109 11.30 -9.02 -1.65
CA LEU A 109 10.70 -8.93 -2.98
C LEU A 109 10.84 -7.55 -3.64
N LEU A 110 11.09 -6.50 -2.83
CA LEU A 110 11.20 -5.13 -3.28
C LEU A 110 12.52 -4.47 -2.86
N THR A 111 12.82 -4.37 -1.57
CA THR A 111 14.00 -3.62 -1.11
C THR A 111 15.29 -4.20 -1.67
N ALA A 112 15.42 -5.53 -1.70
CA ALA A 112 16.59 -6.22 -2.25
C ALA A 112 16.84 -5.96 -3.75
N THR A 113 15.82 -5.54 -4.52
CA THR A 113 15.95 -5.28 -5.96
C THR A 113 16.37 -3.83 -6.26
N LEU A 114 16.52 -2.98 -5.24
CA LEU A 114 16.82 -1.54 -5.38
C LEU A 114 18.04 -1.13 -4.54
N PRO A 115 19.23 -1.72 -4.79
CA PRO A 115 20.43 -1.30 -4.09
C PRO A 115 20.73 0.18 -4.39
N GLY A 116 20.94 0.98 -3.34
CA GLY A 116 21.19 2.43 -3.46
C GLY A 116 19.94 3.31 -3.36
N ALA A 117 18.74 2.73 -3.24
CA ALA A 117 17.55 3.49 -2.87
C ALA A 117 17.58 3.90 -1.39
N ILE A 118 16.92 5.01 -1.08
CA ILE A 118 16.65 5.35 0.32
C ILE A 118 15.57 4.41 0.83
N VAL A 119 15.83 3.72 1.94
CA VAL A 119 14.85 2.81 2.56
C VAL A 119 14.38 3.40 3.89
N ARG A 120 13.07 3.47 4.10
CA ARG A 120 12.45 4.06 5.30
C ARG A 120 11.29 3.22 5.81
N ASN A 121 11.05 3.26 7.11
CA ASN A 121 9.83 2.75 7.71
C ASN A 121 8.86 3.91 7.98
N ILE A 122 7.58 3.59 8.13
CA ILE A 122 6.53 4.53 8.56
C ILE A 122 6.02 4.19 9.97
N GLY A 123 6.91 3.64 10.79
CA GLY A 123 6.61 3.02 12.07
C GLY A 123 6.86 1.51 12.06
N LYS A 124 7.02 0.93 13.27
CA LYS A 124 7.28 -0.51 13.47
C LYS A 124 5.99 -1.36 13.53
N VAL A 125 4.95 -0.89 12.85
CA VAL A 125 3.65 -1.56 12.73
C VAL A 125 3.34 -1.79 11.25
N GLN A 126 2.51 -2.77 10.96
CA GLN A 126 2.13 -3.12 9.60
C GLN A 126 0.91 -2.32 9.17
N PHE A 127 1.05 -1.51 8.14
CA PHE A 127 -0.06 -0.77 7.52
C PHE A 127 -0.66 -1.56 6.35
N SER A 128 -1.92 -1.27 6.01
CA SER A 128 -2.47 -1.60 4.70
C SER A 128 -1.80 -0.77 3.60
N ILE A 129 -1.96 -1.15 2.33
CA ILE A 129 -1.25 -0.51 1.22
C ILE A 129 -1.73 0.93 1.03
N ASP A 130 -3.05 1.15 1.07
CA ASP A 130 -3.68 2.47 1.05
C ASP A 130 -3.29 3.33 2.26
N GLY A 131 -3.17 2.72 3.44
CA GLY A 131 -2.66 3.37 4.66
C GLY A 131 -1.22 3.84 4.50
N ALA A 132 -0.34 3.00 3.95
CA ALA A 132 1.04 3.35 3.68
C ALA A 132 1.16 4.48 2.64
N ILE A 133 0.35 4.44 1.59
CA ILE A 133 0.23 5.51 0.58
C ILE A 133 -0.18 6.83 1.23
N TYR A 134 -1.21 6.81 2.09
CA TYR A 134 -1.67 8.02 2.78
C TYR A 134 -0.60 8.62 3.68
N VAL A 135 0.09 7.79 4.47
CA VAL A 135 1.19 8.25 5.33
C VAL A 135 2.31 8.85 4.47
N ALA A 136 2.74 8.17 3.41
CA ALA A 136 3.76 8.67 2.49
C ALA A 136 3.37 10.03 1.89
N LYS A 137 2.09 10.19 1.50
CA LYS A 137 1.55 11.44 0.97
C LYS A 137 1.69 12.58 1.97
N LEU A 138 1.20 12.40 3.20
CA LEU A 138 1.27 13.43 4.23
C LEU A 138 2.71 13.84 4.54
N VAL A 139 3.64 12.87 4.61
CA VAL A 139 5.05 13.17 4.87
C VAL A 139 5.69 13.90 3.68
N SER A 140 5.37 13.51 2.45
CA SER A 140 5.83 14.22 1.25
C SER A 140 5.32 15.67 1.16
N GLU A 141 4.19 15.97 1.81
CA GLU A 141 3.58 17.29 1.90
C GLU A 141 4.05 18.09 3.13
N GLY A 142 5.04 17.59 3.87
CA GLY A 142 5.69 18.30 4.97
C GLY A 142 5.24 17.88 6.37
N THR A 143 4.29 16.95 6.51
CA THR A 143 3.84 16.49 7.82
C THR A 143 4.88 15.57 8.46
N PRO A 144 5.42 15.86 9.66
CA PRO A 144 6.29 14.93 10.37
C PRO A 144 5.56 13.62 10.67
N LEU A 145 6.24 12.49 10.57
CA LEU A 145 5.64 11.16 10.77
C LEU A 145 4.99 11.04 12.16
N GLU A 146 5.61 11.63 13.18
CA GLU A 146 5.16 11.61 14.57
C GLU A 146 3.85 12.38 14.79
N ALA A 147 3.50 13.30 13.88
CA ALA A 147 2.25 14.04 13.92
C ALA A 147 1.06 13.27 13.32
N ILE A 148 1.31 12.15 12.63
CA ILE A 148 0.27 11.34 12.00
C ILE A 148 -0.31 10.38 13.04
N SER A 149 -1.57 10.60 13.40
CA SER A 149 -2.30 9.72 14.33
C SER A 149 -2.61 8.38 13.69
N VAL A 150 -2.39 7.29 14.43
CA VAL A 150 -2.54 5.91 13.93
C VAL A 150 -3.33 5.08 14.94
N LYS A 151 -4.37 4.39 14.46
CA LYS A 151 -5.07 3.34 15.23
C LYS A 151 -4.46 1.98 14.91
N ARG A 152 -4.09 1.23 15.95
CA ARG A 152 -3.61 -0.16 15.82
C ARG A 152 -4.78 -1.12 15.98
N GLY A 153 -4.99 -1.96 14.99
CA GLY A 153 -6.10 -2.90 14.94
C GLY A 153 -7.42 -2.23 14.58
N LEU A 154 -8.22 -2.91 13.77
CA LEU A 154 -9.59 -2.50 13.47
C LEU A 154 -10.54 -3.67 13.74
N ARG A 155 -11.56 -3.41 14.55
CA ARG A 155 -12.67 -4.34 14.79
C ARG A 155 -13.85 -3.86 13.96
N ILE A 156 -14.35 -4.73 13.09
CA ILE A 156 -15.51 -4.49 12.24
C ILE A 156 -16.60 -5.42 12.73
N LYS A 157 -17.72 -4.84 13.20
CA LYS A 157 -18.89 -5.60 13.68
C LYS A 157 -19.94 -5.64 12.57
N PHE A 158 -20.63 -6.77 12.47
CA PHE A 158 -21.76 -6.95 11.55
C PHE A 158 -22.95 -7.49 12.34
N ASP A 159 -24.12 -6.91 12.10
CA ASP A 159 -25.34 -7.05 12.89
C ASP A 159 -25.62 -8.50 13.30
N ASN A 160 -25.28 -8.81 14.55
CA ASN A 160 -25.44 -10.08 15.26
C ASN A 160 -24.71 -11.31 14.66
N LYS A 161 -23.86 -11.15 13.65
CA LYS A 161 -23.16 -12.27 12.97
C LYS A 161 -21.71 -12.49 13.40
N GLY A 162 -21.10 -11.52 14.09
CA GLY A 162 -19.74 -11.64 14.62
C GLY A 162 -18.92 -10.35 14.49
N GLU A 163 -17.61 -10.51 14.58
CA GLU A 163 -16.63 -9.44 14.45
C GLU A 163 -15.41 -9.93 13.67
N ILE A 164 -14.95 -9.13 12.70
CA ILE A 164 -13.65 -9.30 12.04
C ILE A 164 -12.65 -8.40 12.74
N TYR A 165 -11.48 -8.95 13.06
CA TYR A 165 -10.34 -8.21 13.56
C TYR A 165 -9.25 -8.14 12.50
N LEU A 166 -8.92 -6.92 12.07
CA LEU A 166 -7.83 -6.64 11.15
C LEU A 166 -6.61 -6.17 11.96
N PRO A 167 -5.52 -6.97 12.03
CA PRO A 167 -4.35 -6.68 12.87
C PRO A 167 -3.37 -5.67 12.24
N TYR A 168 -3.89 -4.69 11.50
CA TYR A 168 -3.10 -3.66 10.82
C TYR A 168 -3.20 -2.29 11.52
N ALA A 169 -2.29 -1.40 11.17
CA ALA A 169 -2.29 -0.02 11.55
C ALA A 169 -2.99 0.82 10.48
N TYR A 170 -3.86 1.73 10.93
CA TYR A 170 -4.66 2.59 10.08
C TYR A 170 -4.42 4.05 10.46
N PRO A 171 -3.94 4.91 9.55
CA PRO A 171 -3.84 6.34 9.83
C PRO A 171 -5.23 6.93 10.05
N ILE A 172 -5.34 7.92 10.92
CA ILE A 172 -6.60 8.60 11.20
C ILE A 172 -6.78 9.76 10.21
N LYS A 173 -7.87 9.73 9.44
CA LYS A 173 -8.31 10.79 8.53
C LYS A 173 -9.68 11.27 8.97
N ASN A 174 -9.82 12.56 9.26
CA ASN A 174 -11.08 13.18 9.72
C ASN A 174 -11.71 12.45 10.93
N GLY A 175 -10.87 12.08 11.90
CA GLY A 175 -11.30 11.40 13.13
C GLY A 175 -11.64 9.91 12.97
N LYS A 176 -11.53 9.33 11.77
CA LYS A 176 -11.83 7.91 11.51
C LYS A 176 -10.58 7.17 10.98
N PRO A 177 -10.45 5.86 11.26
CA PRO A 177 -9.44 5.02 10.61
C PRO A 177 -9.63 5.05 9.10
N LEU A 178 -8.55 5.29 8.36
CA LEU A 178 -8.53 5.28 6.91
C LEU A 178 -8.59 3.84 6.41
N ILE A 179 -9.71 3.46 5.81
CA ILE A 179 -9.94 2.17 5.18
C ILE A 179 -11.00 2.36 4.09
N ASN A 180 -10.89 1.63 2.99
CA ASN A 180 -11.89 1.71 1.91
C ASN A 180 -13.26 1.19 2.42
N PRO A 181 -14.36 1.96 2.31
CA PRO A 181 -15.70 1.49 2.70
C PRO A 181 -16.13 0.21 1.97
N LYS A 182 -15.79 0.05 0.70
CA LYS A 182 -16.08 -1.17 -0.08
C LYS A 182 -15.31 -2.38 0.42
N LEU A 183 -14.11 -2.18 0.99
CA LEU A 183 -13.39 -3.26 1.66
C LEU A 183 -14.15 -3.70 2.92
N ILE A 184 -14.72 -2.77 3.69
CA ILE A 184 -15.56 -3.12 4.83
C ILE A 184 -16.79 -3.90 4.36
N GLU A 185 -17.50 -3.41 3.34
CA GLU A 185 -18.68 -4.08 2.78
C GLU A 185 -18.36 -5.51 2.30
N TYR A 186 -17.26 -5.67 1.56
CA TYR A 186 -16.78 -6.97 1.09
C TYR A 186 -16.41 -7.92 2.23
N LEU A 187 -15.74 -7.42 3.27
CA LEU A 187 -15.41 -8.22 4.45
C LEU A 187 -16.65 -8.62 5.26
N CYS A 188 -17.76 -7.88 5.13
CA CYS A 188 -19.02 -8.18 5.80
C CYS A 188 -19.99 -9.01 4.94
N SER A 189 -19.64 -9.32 3.68
CA SER A 189 -20.48 -10.11 2.78
C SER A 189 -20.07 -11.57 2.75
N GLU A 190 -20.90 -12.44 2.17
CA GLU A 190 -20.55 -13.86 1.97
C GLU A 190 -19.50 -14.03 0.86
N GLU A 191 -19.23 -12.99 0.06
CA GLU A 191 -18.29 -13.04 -1.06
C GLU A 191 -16.85 -13.34 -0.60
N ILE A 192 -16.43 -12.86 0.57
CA ILE A 192 -15.09 -13.15 1.08
C ILE A 192 -14.90 -14.65 1.33
N LEU A 193 -15.93 -15.35 1.82
CA LEU A 193 -15.86 -16.79 2.08
C LEU A 193 -15.74 -17.57 0.77
N GLU A 194 -16.50 -17.18 -0.26
CA GLU A 194 -16.41 -17.80 -1.58
C GLU A 194 -15.04 -17.60 -2.23
N ASP A 195 -14.47 -16.41 -2.10
CA ASP A 195 -13.17 -16.08 -2.68
C ASP A 195 -12.02 -16.76 -1.90
N GLU A 196 -12.11 -16.88 -0.57
CA GLU A 196 -11.19 -17.69 0.24
C GLU A 196 -11.25 -19.18 -0.11
N GLU A 197 -12.46 -19.74 -0.30
CA GLU A 197 -12.63 -21.13 -0.72
C GLU A 197 -11.99 -21.40 -2.10
N LYS A 198 -12.13 -20.47 -3.05
CA LYS A 198 -11.48 -20.59 -4.37
C LYS A 198 -9.96 -20.56 -4.24
N MET A 199 -9.41 -19.73 -3.35
CA MET A 199 -7.96 -19.67 -3.12
C MET A 199 -7.40 -20.95 -2.51
N LEU A 200 -8.18 -21.66 -1.68
CA LEU A 200 -7.76 -22.93 -1.09
C LEU A 200 -7.82 -24.11 -2.06
N ARG A 201 -8.59 -24.00 -3.14
CA ARG A 201 -8.78 -25.07 -4.15
C ARG A 201 -7.78 -25.01 -5.32
N ASN A 202 -7.03 -23.91 -5.45
CA ASN A 202 -6.03 -23.67 -6.50
C ASN A 202 -4.60 -23.74 -5.94
#